data_AF-A0A350LMR7-F1
#
_entry.id   AF-A0A350LMR7-F1
#
_cell.length_a   1.000
_cell.length_b   1.000
_cell.length_c   1.000
_cell.angle_alpha   90.00
_cell.angle_beta   90.00
_cell.angle_gamma   90.00
#
_symmetry.space_group_name_H-M   'P 1'
#
loop_
_entity.id
_entity.type
_entity.pdbx_description
1 polymer ?
#
loop_
_entity_poly.entity_id
_entity_poly.type
_entity_poly.pdbx_seq_one_letter_code
_entity_poly.pdbx_strand_id
1 'polypeptide(L)'
;LWEALHAARAAHPETLAILDDLRDHADFLRPYDLIERMLTRHEGRRRLLARLGPEAEDGIDALLAQAMTYEGRAVSSLTGFLVWMETDEMEIKRQMDSAGDRIRVMTVHGAKGLEAPVVILPQAGKWNAPAAPAIVIHEGTPFWRGNKDEMPGALATAAETGQAAQLAERDRLLYVAMTRAEKWLIV
;
A
#
# COMPACT_ATOMS: atom_id res chain seq x y z
N LEU A 1 -4.71 -8.24 24.49
CA LEU A 1 -6.05 -8.20 23.86
C LEU A 1 -6.81 -9.51 24.04
N TRP A 2 -6.23 -10.66 23.69
CA TRP A 2 -6.86 -11.98 23.85
C TRP A 2 -7.35 -12.27 25.29
N GLU A 3 -6.49 -12.08 26.30
CA GLU A 3 -6.86 -12.27 27.71
C GLU A 3 -7.98 -11.34 28.17
N ALA A 4 -7.98 -10.08 27.69
CA ALA A 4 -9.02 -9.12 28.01
C ALA A 4 -10.37 -9.53 27.39
N LEU A 5 -10.37 -10.06 26.17
CA LEU A 5 -11.57 -10.57 25.52
C LEU A 5 -12.12 -11.81 26.24
N HIS A 6 -11.24 -12.71 26.70
CA HIS A 6 -11.63 -13.88 27.51
C HIS A 6 -12.19 -13.47 28.88
N ALA A 7 -11.58 -12.50 29.55
CA ALA A 7 -12.10 -11.96 30.81
C ALA A 7 -13.49 -11.32 30.62
N ALA A 8 -13.74 -10.73 29.46
CA ALA A 8 -15.04 -10.16 29.07
C ALA A 8 -15.95 -11.15 28.33
N ARG A 9 -15.81 -12.47 28.53
CA ARG A 9 -16.55 -13.49 27.77
C ARG A 9 -18.07 -13.31 27.80
N ALA A 10 -18.62 -12.92 28.94
CA ALA A 10 -20.05 -12.67 29.09
C ALA A 10 -20.56 -11.50 28.22
N ALA A 11 -19.70 -10.52 27.91
CA ALA A 11 -20.04 -9.37 27.09
C ALA A 11 -19.91 -9.65 25.58
N HIS A 12 -19.09 -10.63 25.19
CA HIS A 12 -18.81 -10.96 23.78
C HIS A 12 -18.92 -12.47 23.46
N PRO A 13 -20.04 -13.13 23.79
CA PRO A 13 -20.16 -14.58 23.65
C PRO A 13 -20.10 -15.04 22.19
N GLU A 14 -20.71 -14.31 21.27
CA GLU A 14 -20.69 -14.64 19.84
C GLU A 14 -19.30 -14.51 19.23
N THR A 15 -18.58 -13.43 19.56
CA THR A 15 -17.21 -13.22 19.06
C THR A 15 -16.28 -14.32 19.54
N LEU A 16 -16.38 -14.72 20.80
CA LEU A 16 -15.57 -15.81 21.33
C LEU A 16 -15.93 -17.16 20.74
N ALA A 17 -17.22 -17.44 20.48
CA ALA A 17 -17.63 -18.66 19.81
C ALA A 17 -17.01 -18.77 18.40
N ILE A 18 -16.94 -17.66 17.66
CA ILE A 18 -16.27 -17.60 16.35
C ILE A 18 -14.77 -17.88 16.50
N LEU A 19 -14.10 -17.21 17.45
CA LEU A 19 -12.65 -17.35 17.63
C LEU A 19 -12.26 -18.74 18.15
N ASP A 20 -13.04 -19.32 19.07
CA ASP A 20 -12.84 -20.69 19.54
C ASP A 20 -13.01 -21.68 18.37
N ASP A 21 -14.07 -21.53 17.56
CA ASP A 21 -14.29 -22.38 16.38
C ASP A 21 -13.13 -22.29 15.37
N LEU A 22 -12.62 -21.09 15.08
CA LEU A 22 -11.48 -20.92 14.19
C LEU A 22 -10.21 -21.54 14.78
N ARG A 23 -9.95 -21.33 16.08
CA ARG A 23 -8.78 -21.89 16.76
C ARG A 23 -8.79 -23.40 16.73
N ASP A 24 -9.94 -24.02 17.02
CA ASP A 24 -10.07 -25.48 17.08
C ASP A 24 -9.83 -26.16 15.72
N HIS A 25 -9.95 -25.41 14.61
CA HIS A 25 -9.71 -25.91 13.26
C HIS A 25 -8.38 -25.45 12.65
N ALA A 26 -7.67 -24.50 13.27
CA ALA A 26 -6.47 -23.87 12.70
C ALA A 26 -5.30 -24.85 12.47
N ASP A 27 -5.22 -25.92 13.28
CA ASP A 27 -4.19 -26.96 13.15
C ASP A 27 -4.50 -28.01 12.07
N PHE A 28 -5.75 -28.07 11.61
CA PHE A 28 -6.24 -29.11 10.69
C PHE A 28 -6.60 -28.57 9.30
N LEU A 29 -7.04 -27.31 9.23
CA LEU A 29 -7.40 -26.65 8.00
C LEU A 29 -6.21 -25.93 7.40
N ARG A 30 -6.20 -25.87 6.07
CA ARG A 30 -5.24 -25.03 5.37
C ARG A 30 -5.63 -23.55 5.49
N PRO A 31 -4.69 -22.61 5.31
CA PRO A 31 -4.98 -21.18 5.44
C PRO A 31 -6.18 -20.69 4.63
N TYR A 32 -6.32 -21.12 3.37
CA TYR A 32 -7.45 -20.78 2.52
C TYR A 32 -8.76 -21.29 3.12
N ASP A 33 -8.81 -22.56 3.51
CA ASP A 33 -10.02 -23.17 4.09
C ASP A 33 -10.42 -22.50 5.41
N LEU A 34 -9.44 -22.11 6.22
CA LEU A 34 -9.68 -21.40 7.47
C LEU A 34 -10.24 -19.99 7.23
N ILE A 35 -9.69 -19.26 6.25
CA ILE A 35 -10.19 -17.93 5.85
C ILE A 35 -11.56 -18.05 5.21
N GLU A 36 -11.78 -19.04 4.34
CA GLU A 36 -13.09 -19.31 3.72
C GLU A 36 -14.14 -19.58 4.79
N ARG A 37 -13.84 -20.43 5.78
CA ARG A 37 -14.72 -20.68 6.93
C ARG A 37 -15.08 -19.41 7.69
N MET A 38 -14.10 -18.52 7.94
CA MET A 38 -14.38 -17.22 8.56
C MET A 38 -15.33 -16.38 7.70
N LEU A 39 -15.13 -16.38 6.38
CA LEU A 39 -15.90 -15.56 5.44
C LEU A 39 -17.32 -16.08 5.19
N THR A 40 -17.51 -17.40 5.15
CA THR A 40 -18.79 -18.04 4.81
C THR A 40 -19.55 -18.48 6.05
N ARG A 41 -19.01 -19.44 6.82
CA ARG A 41 -19.67 -20.01 8.02
C ARG A 41 -19.97 -18.96 9.07
N HIS A 42 -19.05 -18.02 9.29
CA HIS A 42 -19.18 -16.95 10.29
C HIS A 42 -19.66 -15.62 9.71
N GLU A 43 -20.16 -15.63 8.47
CA GLU A 43 -20.64 -14.46 7.73
C GLU A 43 -19.61 -13.31 7.63
N GLY A 44 -18.32 -13.62 7.72
CA GLY A 44 -17.24 -12.63 7.70
C GLY A 44 -17.30 -11.74 6.47
N ARG A 45 -17.56 -12.29 5.27
CA ARG A 45 -17.68 -11.50 4.03
C ARG A 45 -18.81 -10.48 4.15
N ARG A 46 -20.01 -10.90 4.57
CA ARG A 46 -21.16 -10.01 4.75
C ARG A 46 -20.88 -8.88 5.74
N ARG A 47 -20.25 -9.21 6.88
CA ARG A 47 -19.93 -8.24 7.94
C ARG A 47 -18.86 -7.24 7.49
N LEU A 48 -17.82 -7.70 6.79
CA LEU A 48 -16.76 -6.85 6.25
C LEU A 48 -17.30 -5.89 5.19
N LEU A 49 -18.07 -6.39 4.22
CA LEU A 49 -18.68 -5.57 3.18
C LEU A 49 -19.68 -4.55 3.76
N ALA A 50 -20.48 -4.95 4.75
CA ALA A 50 -21.40 -4.02 5.43
C ALA A 50 -20.67 -2.88 6.16
N ARG A 51 -19.46 -3.14 6.69
CA ARG A 51 -18.69 -2.18 7.49
C ARG A 51 -17.75 -1.30 6.67
N LEU A 52 -17.14 -1.87 5.64
CA LEU A 52 -16.08 -1.26 4.83
C LEU A 52 -16.56 -0.86 3.42
N GLY A 53 -17.72 -1.35 3.00
CA GLY A 53 -18.27 -1.14 1.66
C GLY A 53 -17.86 -2.23 0.67
N PRO A 54 -18.40 -2.18 -0.56
CA PRO A 54 -18.14 -3.16 -1.62
C PRO A 54 -16.66 -3.21 -2.03
N GLU A 55 -15.92 -2.10 -1.87
CA GLU A 55 -14.49 -2.02 -2.20
C GLU A 55 -13.60 -2.98 -1.37
N ALA A 56 -14.11 -3.51 -0.25
CA ALA A 56 -13.39 -4.51 0.51
C ALA A 56 -13.39 -5.90 -0.17
N GLU A 57 -14.25 -6.14 -1.17
CA GLU A 57 -14.34 -7.40 -1.89
C GLU A 57 -13.01 -7.75 -2.58
N ASP A 58 -12.43 -6.82 -3.34
CA ASP A 58 -11.13 -7.00 -3.99
C ASP A 58 -10.02 -7.39 -3.01
N GLY A 59 -10.02 -6.79 -1.81
CA GLY A 59 -9.05 -7.09 -0.76
C GLY A 59 -9.24 -8.48 -0.17
N ILE A 60 -10.50 -8.91 0.01
CA ILE A 60 -10.85 -10.25 0.49
C ILE A 60 -10.45 -11.29 -0.55
N ASP A 61 -10.75 -11.06 -1.81
CA ASP A 61 -10.44 -11.99 -2.91
C ASP A 61 -8.93 -12.08 -3.15
N ALA A 62 -8.20 -10.96 -3.04
CA ALA A 62 -6.75 -10.95 -3.08
C ALA A 62 -6.14 -11.78 -1.94
N LEU A 63 -6.63 -11.64 -0.71
CA LEU A 63 -6.18 -12.44 0.43
C LEU A 63 -6.40 -13.95 0.19
N LEU A 64 -7.57 -14.32 -0.33
CA LEU A 64 -7.90 -15.70 -0.68
C LEU A 64 -6.96 -16.25 -1.77
N ALA A 65 -6.70 -15.49 -2.83
CA ALA A 65 -5.78 -15.88 -3.89
C ALA A 65 -4.34 -16.12 -3.38
N GLN A 66 -3.91 -15.34 -2.38
CA GLN A 66 -2.60 -15.54 -1.75
C GLN A 66 -2.55 -16.79 -0.88
N ALA A 67 -3.60 -17.03 -0.09
CA ALA A 67 -3.71 -18.27 0.67
C ALA A 67 -3.62 -19.50 -0.25
N MET A 68 -4.32 -19.49 -1.40
CA MET A 68 -4.20 -20.54 -2.41
C MET A 68 -2.78 -20.67 -2.98
N THR A 69 -2.11 -19.55 -3.26
CA THR A 69 -0.74 -19.53 -3.80
C THR A 69 0.26 -20.13 -2.82
N TYR A 70 0.12 -19.78 -1.53
CA TYR A 70 0.96 -20.31 -0.46
C TYR A 70 0.80 -21.82 -0.30
N GLU A 71 -0.44 -22.32 -0.30
CA GLU A 71 -0.76 -23.75 -0.18
C GLU A 71 -0.17 -24.61 -1.31
N GLY A 72 0.01 -24.04 -2.50
CA GLY A 72 0.66 -24.74 -3.61
C GLY A 72 2.17 -24.92 -3.47
N ARG A 73 2.83 -24.20 -2.54
CA ARG A 73 4.30 -24.09 -2.46
C ARG A 73 4.93 -24.71 -1.22
N ALA A 74 4.22 -24.78 -0.09
CA ALA A 74 4.78 -25.16 1.21
C ALA A 74 3.87 -26.11 2.00
N VAL A 75 4.40 -26.68 3.09
CA VAL A 75 3.59 -27.38 4.08
C VAL A 75 2.63 -26.37 4.71
N SER A 76 1.34 -26.56 4.44
CA SER A 76 0.27 -25.63 4.79
C SER A 76 0.08 -25.53 6.30
N SER A 77 0.56 -24.45 6.92
CA SER A 77 0.26 -24.09 8.31
C SER A 77 -0.10 -22.61 8.40
N LEU A 78 -0.99 -22.24 9.33
CA LEU A 78 -1.38 -20.84 9.54
C LEU A 78 -0.18 -19.96 9.92
N THR A 79 0.67 -20.44 10.82
CA THR A 79 1.88 -19.71 11.24
C THR A 79 2.82 -19.47 10.06
N GLY A 80 3.04 -20.49 9.23
CA GLY A 80 3.90 -20.35 8.05
C GLY A 80 3.32 -19.38 7.02
N PHE A 81 1.99 -19.36 6.85
CA PHE A 81 1.32 -18.40 5.97
C PHE A 81 1.47 -16.96 6.46
N LEU A 82 1.30 -16.71 7.76
CA LEU A 82 1.46 -15.38 8.36
C LEU A 82 2.90 -14.86 8.21
N VAL A 83 3.90 -15.70 8.51
CA VAL A 83 5.32 -15.35 8.33
C VAL A 83 5.61 -15.02 6.87
N TRP A 84 5.09 -15.84 5.94
CA TRP A 84 5.28 -15.61 4.51
C TRP A 84 4.64 -14.28 4.08
N MET A 85 3.41 -13.98 4.52
CA MET A 85 2.75 -12.70 4.23
C MET A 85 3.48 -11.48 4.80
N GLU A 86 4.10 -11.60 5.98
CA GLU A 86 4.88 -10.49 6.57
C GLU A 86 6.15 -10.19 5.77
N THR A 87 6.74 -11.20 5.13
CA THR A 87 7.96 -11.06 4.33
C THR A 87 7.72 -10.69 2.87
N ASP A 88 6.50 -10.87 2.36
CA ASP A 88 6.15 -10.58 0.97
C ASP A 88 5.64 -9.14 0.88
N GLU A 89 6.34 -8.28 0.12
CA GLU A 89 5.85 -6.94 -0.21
C GLU A 89 4.69 -7.06 -1.20
N MET A 90 3.48 -7.21 -0.64
CA MET A 90 2.29 -7.51 -1.43
C MET A 90 1.74 -6.26 -2.13
N GLU A 91 1.97 -6.14 -3.43
CA GLU A 91 1.29 -5.15 -4.27
C GLU A 91 -0.04 -5.71 -4.79
N ILE A 92 -1.17 -5.30 -4.18
CA ILE A 92 -2.49 -5.56 -4.75
C ILE A 92 -2.69 -4.63 -5.95
N LYS A 93 -2.44 -5.15 -7.14
CA LYS A 93 -2.83 -4.47 -8.39
C LYS A 93 -4.34 -4.55 -8.55
N ARG A 94 -5.04 -3.50 -8.10
CA ARG A 94 -6.46 -3.36 -8.38
C ARG A 94 -6.66 -3.15 -9.88
N GLN A 95 -7.59 -3.90 -10.45
CA GLN A 95 -8.12 -3.54 -11.77
C GLN A 95 -8.98 -2.31 -11.56
N MET A 96 -8.42 -1.14 -11.88
CA MET A 96 -9.21 0.08 -11.96
C MET A 96 -10.11 -0.06 -13.17
N ASP A 97 -11.31 -0.60 -12.97
CA ASP A 97 -12.30 -0.61 -14.04
C ASP A 97 -12.53 0.83 -14.49
N SER A 98 -12.32 1.01 -15.80
CA SER A 98 -12.50 2.26 -16.50
C SER A 98 -14.00 2.55 -16.55
N ALA A 99 -14.43 3.59 -15.81
CA ALA A 99 -15.77 4.20 -15.82
C ALA A 99 -16.81 3.69 -14.78
N GLY A 100 -16.44 3.71 -13.49
CA GLY A 100 -17.43 3.70 -12.40
C GLY A 100 -17.65 5.10 -11.79
N ASP A 101 -18.78 5.31 -11.11
CA ASP A 101 -19.08 6.49 -10.25
C ASP A 101 -18.21 6.51 -8.98
N ARG A 102 -16.88 6.57 -9.16
CA ARG A 102 -15.90 6.46 -8.07
C ARG A 102 -14.80 7.51 -8.18
N ILE A 103 -14.25 7.90 -7.04
CA ILE A 103 -13.06 8.77 -6.97
C ILE A 103 -11.81 7.91 -7.18
N ARG A 104 -10.95 8.32 -8.11
CA ARG A 104 -9.67 7.65 -8.39
C ARG A 104 -8.55 8.35 -7.65
N VAL A 105 -7.87 7.63 -6.75
CA VAL A 105 -6.66 8.09 -6.08
C VAL A 105 -5.46 7.43 -6.76
N MET A 106 -4.55 8.24 -7.27
CA MET A 106 -3.36 7.78 -7.99
C MET A 106 -2.19 8.73 -7.78
N THR A 107 -0.98 8.26 -8.05
CA THR A 107 0.21 9.13 -8.09
C THR A 107 0.20 9.97 -9.36
N VAL A 108 0.91 11.10 -9.34
CA VAL A 108 1.07 11.96 -10.53
C VAL A 108 1.67 11.19 -11.71
N HIS A 109 2.62 10.30 -11.45
CA HIS A 109 3.20 9.42 -12.47
C HIS A 109 2.14 8.50 -13.09
N GLY A 110 1.29 7.88 -12.26
CA GLY A 110 0.20 7.01 -12.73
C GLY A 110 -0.89 7.77 -13.51
N ALA A 111 -1.01 9.08 -13.31
CA ALA A 111 -1.96 9.92 -14.04
C ALA A 111 -1.48 10.34 -15.43
N LYS A 112 -0.23 10.08 -15.80
CA LYS A 112 0.33 10.50 -17.10
C LYS A 112 -0.46 9.86 -18.25
N GLY A 113 -1.00 10.70 -19.13
CA GLY A 113 -1.82 10.26 -20.28
C GLY A 113 -3.29 9.98 -19.94
N LEU A 114 -3.69 10.14 -18.67
CA LEU A 114 -5.08 10.13 -18.25
C LEU A 114 -5.60 11.56 -18.10
N GLU A 115 -6.90 11.75 -18.28
CA GLU A 115 -7.58 13.03 -18.09
C GLU A 115 -8.87 12.82 -17.27
N ALA A 116 -9.29 13.88 -16.57
CA ALA A 116 -10.51 13.88 -15.79
C ALA A 116 -11.16 15.28 -15.78
N PRO A 117 -12.51 15.37 -15.74
CA PRO A 117 -13.20 16.65 -15.61
C PRO A 117 -12.79 17.46 -14.38
N VAL A 118 -12.52 16.77 -13.27
CA VAL A 118 -12.11 17.37 -11.99
C VAL A 118 -10.87 16.64 -11.46
N VAL A 119 -9.84 17.38 -11.08
CA VAL A 119 -8.62 16.87 -10.43
C VAL A 119 -8.41 17.60 -9.11
N ILE A 120 -8.10 16.84 -8.07
CA ILE A 120 -7.80 17.36 -6.72
C ILE A 120 -6.34 17.06 -6.40
N LEU A 121 -5.56 18.08 -6.05
CA LEU A 121 -4.15 18.00 -5.66
C LEU A 121 -4.01 18.29 -4.16
N PRO A 122 -4.17 17.29 -3.27
CA PRO A 122 -4.33 17.51 -1.83
C PRO A 122 -3.06 17.99 -1.10
N GLN A 123 -1.88 17.94 -1.74
CA GLN A 123 -0.60 18.29 -1.13
C GLN A 123 0.11 19.41 -1.90
N ALA A 124 -0.51 20.59 -1.92
CA ALA A 124 0.04 21.79 -2.54
C ALA A 124 0.57 22.84 -1.54
N GLY A 125 0.77 22.43 -0.28
CA GLY A 125 1.32 23.29 0.77
C GLY A 125 2.79 23.64 0.57
N LYS A 126 3.35 24.41 1.52
CA LYS A 126 4.79 24.74 1.53
C LYS A 126 5.60 23.45 1.55
N TRP A 127 6.44 23.30 0.54
CA TRP A 127 7.32 22.15 0.38
C TRP A 127 8.77 22.57 0.61
N ASN A 128 9.49 21.77 1.40
CA ASN A 128 10.93 21.92 1.60
C ASN A 128 11.64 20.97 0.65
N ALA A 129 12.66 21.48 -0.04
CA ALA A 129 13.48 20.63 -0.89
C ALA A 129 14.08 19.49 -0.07
N PRO A 130 14.05 18.24 -0.57
CA PRO A 130 14.73 17.14 0.07
C PRO A 130 16.22 17.48 0.18
N ALA A 131 16.84 16.98 1.23
CA ALA A 131 18.28 17.08 1.37
C ALA A 131 18.95 16.47 0.12
N ALA A 132 20.08 17.05 -0.28
CA ALA A 132 20.88 16.48 -1.36
C ALA A 132 21.15 14.99 -1.08
N PRO A 133 21.07 14.12 -2.10
CA PRO A 133 21.24 12.68 -1.92
C PRO A 133 22.57 12.36 -1.24
N ALA A 134 22.60 11.28 -0.46
CA ALA A 134 23.83 10.83 0.22
C ALA A 134 24.90 10.34 -0.77
N ILE A 135 24.50 10.02 -1.99
CA ILE A 135 25.39 9.61 -3.08
C ILE A 135 25.33 10.67 -4.17
N VAL A 136 26.50 11.14 -4.59
CA VAL A 136 26.68 12.07 -5.71
C VAL A 136 27.40 11.33 -6.83
N ILE A 137 26.87 11.40 -8.05
CA ILE A 137 27.54 10.82 -9.21
C ILE A 137 28.40 11.89 -9.86
N HIS A 138 29.69 11.62 -9.98
CA HIS A 138 30.64 12.46 -10.71
C HIS A 138 31.39 11.61 -11.72
N GLU A 139 31.34 11.99 -13.01
CA GLU A 139 31.94 11.24 -14.11
C GLU A 139 31.57 9.74 -14.13
N GLY A 140 30.30 9.43 -13.79
CA GLY A 140 29.81 8.05 -13.74
C GLY A 140 30.23 7.26 -12.49
N THR A 141 31.03 7.84 -11.61
CA THR A 141 31.45 7.21 -10.35
C THR A 141 30.61 7.70 -9.18
N PRO A 142 30.05 6.81 -8.33
CA PRO A 142 29.32 7.20 -7.14
C PRO A 142 30.28 7.57 -6.00
N PHE A 143 30.04 8.72 -5.37
CA PHE A 143 30.77 9.21 -4.21
C PHE A 143 29.83 9.43 -3.04
N TRP A 144 30.30 9.11 -1.82
CA TRP A 144 29.58 9.45 -0.60
C TRP A 144 29.67 10.96 -0.35
N ARG A 145 28.52 11.58 -0.10
CA ARG A 145 28.41 13.00 0.21
C ARG A 145 28.93 13.24 1.63
N GLY A 146 30.14 13.77 1.73
CA GLY A 146 30.72 14.26 2.98
C GLY A 146 30.08 15.55 3.49
N ASN A 147 30.69 16.15 4.52
CA ASN A 147 30.27 17.46 5.00
C ASN A 147 30.41 18.51 3.88
N LYS A 148 29.48 19.47 3.81
CA LYS A 148 29.45 20.50 2.77
C LYS A 148 30.74 21.32 2.73
N ASP A 149 31.30 21.61 3.90
CA ASP A 149 32.51 22.44 4.04
C ASP A 149 33.81 21.69 3.69
N GLU A 150 33.76 20.36 3.66
CA GLU A 150 34.92 19.49 3.37
C GLU A 150 34.87 18.92 1.95
N MET A 151 33.85 19.29 1.17
CA MET A 151 33.59 18.67 -0.12
C MET A 151 34.47 19.29 -1.21
N PRO A 152 35.17 18.48 -2.01
CA PRO A 152 35.87 18.96 -3.19
C PRO A 152 34.91 19.69 -4.14
N GLY A 153 35.36 20.80 -4.76
CA GLY A 153 34.51 21.64 -5.59
C GLY A 153 33.80 20.88 -6.73
N ALA A 154 34.45 19.89 -7.34
CA ALA A 154 33.85 19.05 -8.38
C ALA A 154 32.64 18.23 -7.86
N LEU A 155 32.73 17.71 -6.64
CA LEU A 155 31.64 16.98 -6.00
C LEU A 155 30.53 17.93 -5.52
N ALA A 156 30.88 19.14 -5.08
CA ALA A 156 29.91 20.17 -4.72
C ALA A 156 29.05 20.56 -5.94
N THR A 157 29.69 20.84 -7.08
CA THR A 157 29.00 21.13 -8.35
C THR A 157 28.11 19.99 -8.81
N ALA A 158 28.58 18.74 -8.70
CA ALA A 158 27.78 17.56 -9.05
C ALA A 158 26.55 17.41 -8.15
N ALA A 159 26.70 17.67 -6.84
CA ALA A 159 25.58 17.66 -5.89
C ALA A 159 24.54 18.74 -6.20
N GLU A 160 24.98 19.97 -6.48
CA GLU A 160 24.12 21.08 -6.88
C GLU A 160 23.37 20.79 -8.19
N THR A 161 24.05 20.19 -9.17
CA THR A 161 23.44 19.79 -10.43
C THR A 161 22.37 18.72 -10.22
N GLY A 162 22.65 17.72 -9.37
CA GLY A 162 21.68 16.68 -9.00
C GLY A 162 20.46 17.26 -8.27
N GLN A 163 20.67 18.21 -7.37
CA GLN A 163 19.58 18.91 -6.68
C GLN A 163 18.73 19.74 -7.65
N ALA A 164 19.35 20.48 -8.57
CA ALA A 164 18.65 21.23 -9.60
C ALA A 164 17.83 20.32 -10.52
N ALA A 165 18.35 19.14 -10.89
CA ALA A 165 17.63 18.16 -11.68
C ALA A 165 16.39 17.62 -10.94
N GLN A 166 16.47 17.36 -9.63
CA GLN A 166 15.32 16.95 -8.82
C GLN A 166 14.24 18.03 -8.74
N LEU A 167 14.64 19.30 -8.59
CA LEU A 167 13.70 20.42 -8.61
C LEU A 167 13.00 20.55 -9.97
N ALA A 168 13.76 20.42 -11.06
CA ALA A 168 13.20 20.43 -12.42
C ALA A 168 12.23 19.27 -12.66
N GLU A 169 12.52 18.07 -12.16
CA GLU A 169 11.62 16.92 -12.28
C GLU A 169 10.33 17.13 -11.47
N ARG A 170 10.43 17.68 -10.26
CA ARG A 170 9.25 18.06 -9.47
C ARG A 170 8.36 19.03 -10.25
N ASP A 171 8.94 20.05 -10.87
CA ASP A 171 8.17 21.05 -11.63
C ASP A 171 7.48 20.40 -12.84
N ARG A 172 8.14 19.43 -13.50
CA ARG A 172 7.50 18.62 -14.55
C ARG A 172 6.35 17.79 -14.01
N LEU A 173 6.49 17.16 -12.85
CA LEU A 173 5.40 16.40 -12.23
C LEU A 173 4.23 17.30 -11.86
N LEU A 174 4.50 18.47 -11.28
CA LEU A 174 3.46 19.46 -10.99
C LEU A 174 2.74 19.89 -12.27
N TYR A 175 3.48 20.15 -13.34
CA TYR A 175 2.91 20.46 -14.65
C TYR A 175 2.02 19.31 -15.18
N VAL A 176 2.49 18.06 -15.10
CA VAL A 176 1.69 16.89 -15.47
C VAL A 176 0.40 16.86 -14.65
N ALA A 177 0.48 16.99 -13.33
CA ALA A 177 -0.66 16.98 -12.41
C ALA A 177 -1.70 18.06 -12.75
N MET A 178 -1.26 19.30 -12.94
CA MET A 178 -2.12 20.44 -13.26
C MET A 178 -2.81 20.28 -14.63
N THR A 179 -2.13 19.65 -15.60
CA THR A 179 -2.65 19.46 -16.96
C THR A 179 -3.53 18.23 -17.12
N ARG A 180 -3.79 17.45 -16.06
CA ARG A 180 -4.75 16.32 -16.14
C ARG A 180 -6.20 16.77 -16.02
N ALA A 181 -6.45 18.00 -15.57
CA ALA A 181 -7.79 18.55 -15.36
C ALA A 181 -8.36 19.15 -16.65
N GLU A 182 -9.54 18.71 -17.08
CA GLU A 182 -10.23 19.30 -18.23
C GLU A 182 -11.04 20.55 -17.86
N LYS A 183 -11.66 20.57 -16.67
CA LYS A 183 -12.59 21.65 -16.26
C LYS A 183 -12.18 22.30 -14.95
N TRP A 184 -11.96 21.50 -13.90
CA TRP A 184 -11.67 22.01 -12.57
C TRP A 184 -10.40 21.40 -11.99
N LEU A 185 -9.52 22.28 -11.50
CA LEU A 185 -8.37 21.92 -10.68
C LEU A 185 -8.59 22.47 -9.28
N ILE A 186 -8.54 21.59 -8.28
CA ILE A 186 -8.65 21.93 -6.85
C ILE A 186 -7.30 21.68 -6.18
N VAL A 187 -6.81 22.67 -5.43
CA VAL A 187 -5.46 22.73 -4.86
C VAL A 187 -5.54 23.08 -3.38
#